data_AF-A0AAW0CZK9-F1
#
_entry.id   AF-A0AAW0CZK9-F1
#
_cell.length_a   1.000
_cell.length_b   1.000
_cell.length_c   1.000
_cell.angle_alpha   90.00
_cell.angle_beta   90.00
_cell.angle_gamma   90.00
#
_symmetry.space_group_name_H-M   'P 1'
#
loop_
_entity.id
_entity.type
_entity.pdbx_description
1 polymer ?
#
loop_
_entity_poly.entity_id
_entity_poly.type
_entity_poly.pdbx_seq_one_letter_code
_entity_poly.pdbx_strand_id
1 'polypeptide(L)'
;MAPLPNTFDDETLQLIATAQRHEKDLAEFQIPRLRACKGPLSTQQNLASEMREDMDTFGRHIETLDFLVDDQKGPKNRRELRDIVDGLKDSLANLRREGRTALLESKRTIDSLSKSHREELLTSSAVSEKHDTNEKVSDDALMAASDNVTEAMQRTMALMQGELERSVLSSQMLADSTATLRSASSTHDTLTTVMDTSKQLITAMEKADWLDRILVFSALAFFLLVVLFILKQRIFDRGMRFAFWWTRFIPDFSGDDQLLSMEKGSATALSSTIATSVTSAASILASSSPVEPSVVSESTLIEVVSDIIDVTDTSTTTPDPTVHVEL
;
A
#
# COMPACT_ATOMS: atom_id res chain seq x y z
N MET A 1 -45.42 -7.56 24.45
CA MET A 1 -44.45 -7.78 23.35
C MET A 1 -45.22 -8.36 22.18
N ALA A 2 -45.31 -7.64 21.05
CA ALA A 2 -45.82 -8.20 19.80
C ALA A 2 -44.61 -8.68 18.98
N PRO A 3 -44.66 -9.87 18.36
CA PRO A 3 -43.58 -10.32 17.48
C PRO A 3 -43.53 -9.39 16.26
N LEU A 4 -42.34 -8.87 15.95
CA LEU A 4 -42.10 -8.18 14.69
C LEU A 4 -42.18 -9.23 13.56
N PRO A 5 -42.79 -8.92 12.41
CA PRO A 5 -42.74 -9.81 11.26
C PRO A 5 -41.29 -9.92 10.75
N ASN A 6 -40.81 -11.14 10.46
CA ASN A 6 -39.48 -11.35 9.89
C ASN A 6 -39.36 -10.69 8.50
N THR A 7 -38.84 -9.46 8.47
CA THR A 7 -38.39 -8.77 7.25
C THR A 7 -36.89 -8.97 6.99
N PHE A 8 -36.14 -9.33 8.04
CA PHE A 8 -34.71 -9.50 8.02
C PHE A 8 -34.35 -10.93 8.41
N ASP A 9 -33.20 -11.41 7.94
CA ASP A 9 -32.71 -12.74 8.32
C ASP A 9 -32.19 -12.71 9.76
N ASP A 10 -32.30 -13.82 10.50
CA ASP A 10 -31.96 -13.85 11.93
C ASP A 10 -30.48 -13.47 12.16
N GLU A 11 -29.60 -13.94 11.27
CA GLU A 11 -28.17 -13.58 11.25
C GLU A 11 -27.95 -12.06 11.11
N THR A 12 -28.73 -11.38 10.26
CA THR A 12 -28.62 -9.92 10.08
C THR A 12 -29.11 -9.15 11.30
N LEU A 13 -30.17 -9.63 11.97
CA LEU A 13 -30.67 -9.02 13.20
C LEU A 13 -29.67 -9.20 14.36
N GLN A 14 -29.05 -10.36 14.45
CA GLN A 14 -28.00 -10.63 15.44
C GLN A 14 -26.77 -9.76 15.20
N LEU A 15 -26.31 -9.59 13.95
CA LEU A 15 -25.20 -8.71 13.59
C LEU A 15 -25.49 -7.22 13.88
N ILE A 16 -26.71 -6.74 13.63
CA ILE A 16 -27.11 -5.38 14.03
C ILE A 16 -27.08 -5.23 15.55
N ALA A 17 -27.59 -6.22 16.28
CA ALA A 17 -27.63 -6.19 17.74
C ALA A 17 -26.23 -6.25 18.38
N THR A 18 -25.30 -7.03 17.84
CA THR A 18 -23.90 -7.05 18.31
C THR A 18 -23.20 -5.73 17.97
N ALA A 19 -23.37 -5.20 16.76
CA ALA A 19 -22.83 -3.91 16.34
C ALA A 19 -23.30 -2.76 17.26
N GLN A 20 -24.62 -2.63 17.50
CA GLN A 20 -25.18 -1.60 18.38
C GLN A 20 -24.78 -1.76 19.85
N ARG A 21 -24.54 -2.99 20.32
CA ARG A 21 -24.02 -3.22 21.67
C ARG A 21 -22.55 -2.79 21.79
N HIS A 22 -21.77 -3.08 20.76
CA HIS A 22 -20.35 -2.74 20.68
C HIS A 22 -20.13 -1.21 20.55
N GLU A 23 -20.98 -0.54 19.78
CA GLU A 23 -21.04 0.93 19.69
C GLU A 23 -21.22 1.57 21.08
N LYS A 24 -22.18 1.06 21.87
CA LYS A 24 -22.46 1.54 23.23
C LYS A 24 -21.30 1.28 24.20
N ASP A 25 -20.67 0.11 24.12
CA ASP A 25 -19.52 -0.22 24.99
C ASP A 25 -18.33 0.74 24.75
N LEU A 26 -18.01 1.03 23.49
CA LEU A 26 -16.96 2.00 23.15
C LEU A 26 -17.31 3.42 23.63
N ALA A 27 -18.55 3.86 23.38
CA ALA A 27 -19.00 5.20 23.71
C ALA A 27 -19.10 5.45 25.22
N GLU A 28 -19.67 4.50 25.97
CA GLU A 28 -20.01 4.67 27.39
C GLU A 28 -18.91 4.16 28.34
N PHE A 29 -18.16 3.13 27.95
CA PHE A 29 -17.13 2.53 28.81
C PHE A 29 -15.70 2.89 28.36
N GLN A 30 -15.34 2.61 27.11
CA GLN A 30 -13.93 2.71 26.70
C GLN A 30 -13.43 4.15 26.57
N ILE A 31 -14.16 5.03 25.88
CA ILE A 31 -13.76 6.43 25.69
C ILE A 31 -13.63 7.18 27.03
N PRO A 32 -14.59 7.09 27.98
CA PRO A 32 -14.44 7.72 29.29
C PRO A 32 -13.30 7.12 30.12
N ARG A 33 -13.07 5.80 30.07
CA ARG A 33 -11.93 5.13 30.72
C ARG A 33 -10.60 5.68 30.20
N LEU A 34 -10.49 5.89 28.89
CA LEU A 34 -9.32 6.51 28.25
C LEU A 34 -9.11 7.98 28.64
N ARG A 35 -10.18 8.79 28.75
CA ARG A 35 -10.08 10.16 29.30
C ARG A 35 -9.65 10.17 30.76
N ALA A 36 -10.12 9.21 31.57
CA ALA A 36 -9.79 9.10 32.99
C ALA A 36 -8.37 8.57 33.27
N CYS A 37 -7.74 7.88 32.31
CA CYS A 37 -6.40 7.34 32.44
C CYS A 37 -5.30 8.42 32.50
N LYS A 38 -4.92 8.80 33.73
CA LYS A 38 -3.72 9.60 34.06
C LYS A 38 -2.47 8.76 34.35
N GLY A 39 -2.51 7.48 34.00
CA GLY A 39 -1.46 6.49 34.33
C GLY A 39 -0.17 6.63 33.51
N PRO A 40 0.85 5.80 33.79
CA PRO A 40 2.09 5.78 33.01
C PRO A 40 1.84 5.45 31.54
N LEU A 41 2.67 6.01 30.66
CA LEU A 41 2.48 6.03 29.20
C LEU A 41 2.25 4.64 28.57
N SER A 42 2.86 3.58 29.11
CA SER A 42 2.62 2.19 28.67
C SER A 42 1.17 1.72 28.89
N THR A 43 0.54 2.08 30.01
CA THR A 43 -0.87 1.73 30.27
C THR A 43 -1.82 2.48 29.34
N GLN A 44 -1.49 3.73 29.00
CA GLN A 44 -2.22 4.50 27.99
C GLN A 44 -2.08 3.88 26.60
N GLN A 45 -0.87 3.45 26.21
CA GLN A 45 -0.63 2.81 24.92
C GLN A 45 -1.41 1.50 24.78
N ASN A 46 -1.41 0.63 25.81
CA ASN A 46 -2.14 -0.63 25.79
C ASN A 46 -3.66 -0.41 25.62
N LEU A 47 -4.24 0.52 26.39
CA LEU A 47 -5.66 0.85 26.30
C LEU A 47 -6.00 1.56 24.97
N ALA A 48 -5.04 2.26 24.37
CA ALA A 48 -5.18 2.85 23.03
C ALA A 48 -5.13 1.80 21.91
N SER A 49 -4.35 0.72 22.07
CA SER A 49 -4.39 -0.42 21.15
C SER A 49 -5.68 -1.24 21.31
N GLU A 50 -6.14 -1.50 22.53
CA GLU A 50 -7.41 -2.18 22.85
C GLU A 50 -8.59 -1.45 22.17
N MET A 51 -8.75 -0.15 22.45
CA MET A 51 -9.81 0.66 21.83
C MET A 51 -9.71 0.72 20.30
N ARG A 52 -8.50 0.68 19.73
CA ARG A 52 -8.31 0.69 18.28
C ARG A 52 -8.61 -0.65 17.62
N GLU A 53 -8.25 -1.76 18.26
CA GLU A 53 -8.63 -3.10 17.82
C GLU A 53 -10.15 -3.23 17.81
N ASP A 54 -10.82 -2.77 18.87
CA ASP A 54 -12.28 -2.78 18.95
C ASP A 54 -12.95 -1.82 17.93
N MET A 55 -12.36 -0.64 17.67
CA MET A 55 -12.81 0.24 16.57
C MET A 55 -12.75 -0.47 15.20
N ASP A 56 -11.76 -1.33 14.99
CA ASP A 56 -11.53 -2.04 13.74
C ASP A 56 -12.35 -3.35 13.67
N THR A 57 -12.63 -4.04 14.78
CA THR A 57 -13.61 -5.14 14.81
C THR A 57 -15.03 -4.61 14.54
N PHE A 58 -15.43 -3.47 15.12
CA PHE A 58 -16.70 -2.81 14.81
C PHE A 58 -16.81 -2.47 13.32
N GLY A 59 -15.72 -1.98 12.72
CA GLY A 59 -15.63 -1.75 11.27
C GLY A 59 -15.89 -3.00 10.43
N ARG A 60 -15.29 -4.14 10.80
CA ARG A 60 -15.51 -5.43 10.12
C ARG A 60 -16.96 -5.93 10.24
N HIS A 61 -17.62 -5.71 11.37
CA HIS A 61 -19.04 -6.06 11.53
C HIS A 61 -19.92 -5.20 10.60
N ILE A 62 -19.62 -3.91 10.45
CA ILE A 62 -20.33 -3.02 9.51
C ILE A 62 -20.09 -3.44 8.06
N GLU A 63 -18.85 -3.79 7.68
CA GLU A 63 -18.53 -4.27 6.32
C GLU A 63 -19.25 -5.60 6.00
N THR A 64 -19.30 -6.52 6.98
CA THR A 64 -20.08 -7.76 6.87
C THR A 64 -21.57 -7.47 6.70
N LEU A 65 -22.10 -6.48 7.43
CA LEU A 65 -23.50 -6.07 7.33
C LEU A 65 -23.81 -5.40 5.98
N ASP A 66 -22.88 -4.61 5.43
CA ASP A 66 -22.97 -3.97 4.11
C ASP A 66 -22.97 -5.00 2.97
N PHE A 67 -22.24 -6.12 3.12
CA PHE A 67 -22.34 -7.26 2.22
C PHE A 67 -23.72 -7.94 2.29
N LEU A 68 -24.24 -8.17 3.50
CA LEU A 68 -25.56 -8.79 3.72
C LEU A 68 -26.74 -7.90 3.28
N VAL A 69 -26.55 -6.59 3.13
CA VAL A 69 -27.52 -5.69 2.49
C VAL A 69 -27.78 -6.11 1.04
N ASP A 70 -26.76 -6.48 0.28
CA ASP A 70 -26.91 -6.69 -1.16
C ASP A 70 -27.43 -8.09 -1.53
N ASP A 71 -27.28 -9.10 -0.66
CA ASP A 71 -27.96 -10.40 -0.79
C ASP A 71 -29.47 -10.32 -0.44
N GLN A 72 -29.90 -9.25 0.25
CA GLN A 72 -31.21 -9.19 0.85
C GLN A 72 -32.37 -9.08 -0.16
N LYS A 73 -33.32 -10.01 -0.06
CA LYS A 73 -34.47 -10.15 -0.96
C LYS A 73 -35.57 -9.12 -0.68
N GLY A 74 -35.43 -7.92 -1.26
CA GLY A 74 -36.54 -6.97 -1.40
C GLY A 74 -36.11 -5.51 -1.39
N PRO A 75 -36.67 -4.64 -2.27
CA PRO A 75 -36.22 -3.25 -2.39
C PRO A 75 -36.67 -2.33 -1.24
N LYS A 76 -37.44 -2.81 -0.27
CA LYS A 76 -37.82 -2.02 0.93
C LYS A 76 -36.86 -2.30 2.08
N ASN A 77 -36.77 -3.57 2.48
CA ASN A 77 -35.91 -4.08 3.54
C ASN A 77 -34.44 -3.69 3.26
N ARG A 78 -33.98 -3.81 2.00
CA ARG A 78 -32.65 -3.37 1.56
C ARG A 78 -32.41 -1.85 1.66
N ARG A 79 -33.45 -1.01 1.68
CA ARG A 79 -33.31 0.44 1.96
C ARG A 79 -33.24 0.69 3.46
N GLU A 80 -34.10 0.02 4.23
CA GLU A 80 -34.11 0.10 5.69
C GLU A 80 -32.77 -0.38 6.29
N LEU A 81 -32.19 -1.47 5.77
CA LEU A 81 -30.88 -1.93 6.24
C LEU A 81 -29.73 -1.01 5.81
N ARG A 82 -29.78 -0.39 4.62
CA ARG A 82 -28.79 0.65 4.24
C ARG A 82 -28.82 1.83 5.19
N ASP A 83 -30.01 2.33 5.54
CA ASP A 83 -30.18 3.45 6.47
C ASP A 83 -29.58 3.13 7.86
N ILE A 84 -29.76 1.89 8.34
CA ILE A 84 -29.12 1.39 9.57
C ILE A 84 -27.59 1.31 9.41
N VAL A 85 -27.10 0.75 8.31
CA VAL A 85 -25.65 0.63 8.03
C VAL A 85 -24.98 1.99 7.91
N ASP A 86 -25.61 2.96 7.24
CA ASP A 86 -25.10 4.32 7.09
C ASP A 86 -25.09 5.05 8.44
N GLY A 87 -26.12 4.87 9.28
CA GLY A 87 -26.13 5.33 10.68
C GLY A 87 -25.00 4.72 11.53
N LEU A 88 -24.68 3.44 11.35
CA LEU A 88 -23.55 2.78 12.02
C LEU A 88 -22.19 3.30 11.48
N LYS A 89 -22.06 3.56 10.17
CA LYS A 89 -20.87 4.16 9.54
C LYS A 89 -20.60 5.57 10.09
N ASP A 90 -21.63 6.41 10.21
CA ASP A 90 -21.53 7.75 10.81
C ASP A 90 -21.18 7.68 12.30
N SER A 91 -21.79 6.76 13.04
CA SER A 91 -21.51 6.54 14.46
C SER A 91 -20.05 6.11 14.66
N LEU A 92 -19.54 5.19 13.84
CA LEU A 92 -18.13 4.80 13.83
C LEU A 92 -17.21 6.00 13.52
N ALA A 93 -17.55 6.84 12.55
CA ALA A 93 -16.77 8.03 12.21
C ALA A 93 -16.69 9.05 13.37
N ASN A 94 -17.80 9.23 14.10
CA ASN A 94 -17.83 10.06 15.30
C ASN A 94 -17.04 9.44 16.45
N LEU A 95 -17.17 8.13 16.66
CA LEU A 95 -16.44 7.37 17.68
C LEU A 95 -14.91 7.39 17.43
N ARG A 96 -14.48 7.32 16.17
CA ARG A 96 -13.06 7.53 15.76
C ARG A 96 -12.57 8.94 16.04
N ARG A 97 -13.40 9.97 15.84
CA ARG A 97 -13.04 11.36 16.20
C ARG A 97 -12.93 11.50 17.70
N GLU A 98 -13.91 11.00 18.45
CA GLU A 98 -13.95 11.13 19.89
C GLU A 98 -12.80 10.36 20.57
N GLY A 99 -12.54 9.11 20.18
CA GLY A 99 -11.39 8.34 20.66
C GLY A 99 -10.06 9.07 20.42
N ARG A 100 -9.87 9.72 19.26
CA ARG A 100 -8.69 10.55 18.99
C ARG A 100 -8.63 11.78 19.90
N THR A 101 -9.74 12.44 20.21
CA THR A 101 -9.75 13.55 21.17
C THR A 101 -9.41 13.09 22.59
N ALA A 102 -9.98 11.96 23.05
CA ALA A 102 -9.70 11.36 24.36
C ALA A 102 -8.24 10.93 24.52
N LEU A 103 -7.62 10.38 23.46
CA LEU A 103 -6.20 10.04 23.43
C LEU A 103 -5.29 11.27 23.51
N LEU A 104 -5.61 12.35 22.78
CA LEU A 104 -4.85 13.59 22.84
C LEU A 104 -5.02 14.32 24.18
N GLU A 105 -6.22 14.28 24.77
CA GLU A 105 -6.52 14.84 26.09
C GLU A 105 -5.76 14.09 27.19
N SER A 106 -5.91 12.76 27.28
CA SER A 106 -5.17 11.94 28.25
C SER A 106 -3.66 12.11 28.09
N LYS A 107 -3.12 12.12 26.86
CA LYS A 107 -1.70 12.38 26.63
C LYS A 107 -1.29 13.76 27.15
N ARG A 108 -2.08 14.81 26.87
CA ARG A 108 -1.82 16.16 27.37
C ARG A 108 -1.82 16.21 28.90
N THR A 109 -2.67 15.44 29.58
CA THR A 109 -2.63 15.35 31.05
C THR A 109 -1.37 14.66 31.56
N ILE A 110 -0.93 13.55 30.95
CA ILE A 110 0.31 12.83 31.29
C ILE A 110 1.55 13.70 31.01
N ASP A 111 1.58 14.42 29.89
CA ASP A 111 2.62 15.39 29.53
C ASP A 111 2.66 16.58 30.51
N SER A 112 1.53 16.96 31.12
CA SER A 112 1.50 18.00 32.17
C SER A 112 1.94 17.49 33.54
N LEU A 113 1.57 16.26 33.90
CA LEU A 113 1.91 15.62 35.18
C LEU A 113 3.39 15.26 35.26
N SER A 114 3.98 14.77 34.15
CA SER A 114 5.42 14.52 34.06
C SER A 114 6.26 15.79 34.16
N LYS A 115 5.74 16.94 33.68
CA LYS A 115 6.38 18.26 33.86
C LYS A 115 6.30 18.74 35.30
N SER A 116 5.12 18.71 35.93
CA SER A 116 5.00 19.15 37.33
C SER A 116 5.86 18.30 38.27
N HIS A 117 5.89 16.98 38.08
CA HIS A 117 6.76 16.08 38.84
C HIS A 117 8.26 16.40 38.64
N ARG A 118 8.69 16.79 37.43
CA ARG A 118 10.07 17.24 37.18
C ARG A 118 10.37 18.57 37.87
N GLU A 119 9.42 19.51 37.87
CA GLU A 119 9.56 20.82 38.53
C GLU A 119 9.63 20.67 40.06
N GLU A 120 8.84 19.77 40.65
CA GLU A 120 8.90 19.42 42.07
C GLU A 120 10.27 18.82 42.46
N LEU A 121 10.78 17.85 41.69
CA LEU A 121 12.09 17.22 41.95
C LEU A 121 13.25 18.21 41.82
N LEU A 122 13.25 19.09 40.81
CA LEU A 122 14.28 20.11 40.64
C LEU A 122 14.24 21.15 41.77
N THR A 123 13.04 21.55 42.20
CA THR A 123 12.86 22.48 43.31
C THR A 123 13.30 21.86 44.64
N SER A 124 13.00 20.57 44.86
CA SER A 124 13.46 19.82 46.04
C SER A 124 14.98 19.68 46.09
N SER A 125 15.64 19.47 44.94
CA SER A 125 17.10 19.36 44.87
C SER A 125 17.80 20.68 45.25
N ALA A 126 17.30 21.81 44.75
CA ALA A 126 17.89 23.13 45.00
C ALA A 126 17.79 23.59 46.47
N VAL A 127 16.85 23.04 47.25
CA VAL A 127 16.75 23.30 48.69
C VAL A 127 17.79 22.49 49.49
N SER A 128 18.14 21.29 49.04
CA SER A 128 19.07 20.41 49.75
C SER A 128 20.54 20.85 49.67
N GLU A 129 20.95 21.49 48.56
CA GLU A 129 22.37 21.82 48.29
C GLU A 129 22.89 22.99 49.16
N LYS A 130 22.02 23.75 49.83
CA LYS A 130 22.37 25.00 50.50
C LYS A 130 22.83 24.86 51.97
N HIS A 131 23.02 23.64 52.47
CA HIS A 131 23.13 23.39 53.91
C HIS A 131 24.56 23.14 54.44
N ASP A 132 25.51 22.70 53.62
CA ASP A 132 26.68 21.93 54.13
C ASP A 132 28.05 22.65 54.11
N THR A 133 28.14 23.97 54.38
CA THR A 133 29.44 24.70 54.36
C THR A 133 29.72 25.59 55.59
N ASN A 134 30.23 25.02 56.70
CA ASN A 134 30.70 25.72 57.93
C ASN A 134 31.45 24.72 58.86
N GLU A 135 32.57 24.96 59.58
CA GLU A 135 33.65 25.97 59.64
C GLU A 135 34.73 25.45 60.64
N LYS A 136 36.03 25.81 60.51
CA LYS A 136 37.20 25.41 61.37
C LYS A 136 37.59 23.92 61.23
N VAL A 137 38.84 23.47 61.45
CA VAL A 137 39.89 23.79 62.43
C VAL A 137 41.29 23.76 61.77
N SER A 138 42.29 24.50 62.29
CA SER A 138 43.56 24.77 61.57
C SER A 138 44.88 24.26 62.20
N ASP A 139 44.85 23.43 63.25
CA ASP A 139 46.07 22.84 63.86
C ASP A 139 45.94 21.30 64.00
N ASP A 140 44.76 20.83 64.40
CA ASP A 140 44.29 19.47 64.06
C ASP A 140 44.44 19.18 62.56
N ALA A 141 44.36 20.23 61.73
CA ALA A 141 44.49 20.22 60.28
C ALA A 141 45.72 19.51 59.69
N LEU A 142 46.81 19.27 60.41
CA LEU A 142 47.97 18.52 59.85
C LEU A 142 47.84 17.00 60.04
N MET A 143 47.37 16.56 61.20
CA MET A 143 47.08 15.14 61.43
C MET A 143 45.77 14.78 60.72
N ALA A 144 44.75 15.62 60.87
CA ALA A 144 43.52 15.56 60.09
C ALA A 144 43.75 15.78 58.59
N ALA A 145 44.80 16.45 58.09
CA ALA A 145 45.10 16.43 56.64
C ALA A 145 45.62 15.06 56.19
N SER A 146 46.36 14.35 57.03
CA SER A 146 46.86 13.00 56.72
C SER A 146 45.70 11.99 56.71
N ASP A 147 44.80 12.10 57.69
CA ASP A 147 43.58 11.30 57.76
C ASP A 147 42.57 11.70 56.68
N ASN A 148 42.43 12.99 56.36
CA ASN A 148 41.54 13.49 55.29
C ASN A 148 42.11 13.20 53.89
N VAL A 149 43.42 13.15 53.67
CA VAL A 149 43.99 12.59 52.42
C VAL A 149 43.69 11.10 52.32
N THR A 150 43.76 10.36 53.42
CA THR A 150 43.42 8.93 53.46
C THR A 150 41.92 8.70 53.22
N GLU A 151 41.05 9.46 53.89
CA GLU A 151 39.60 9.44 53.72
C GLU A 151 39.20 9.97 52.34
N ALA A 152 39.92 10.94 51.76
CA ALA A 152 39.72 11.41 50.41
C ALA A 152 40.13 10.34 49.40
N MET A 153 41.21 9.58 49.60
CA MET A 153 41.53 8.42 48.76
C MET A 153 40.48 7.31 48.92
N GLN A 154 39.99 7.04 50.14
CA GLN A 154 38.96 6.03 50.37
C GLN A 154 37.61 6.44 49.77
N ARG A 155 37.23 7.72 49.89
CA ARG A 155 36.07 8.35 49.25
C ARG A 155 36.22 8.40 47.73
N THR A 156 37.43 8.64 47.20
CA THR A 156 37.72 8.58 45.76
C THR A 156 37.65 7.14 45.25
N MET A 157 38.11 6.16 46.02
CA MET A 157 38.00 4.74 45.67
C MET A 157 36.54 4.28 45.66
N ALA A 158 35.74 4.71 46.64
CA ALA A 158 34.29 4.48 46.68
C ALA A 158 33.55 5.19 45.54
N LEU A 159 33.92 6.44 45.21
CA LEU A 159 33.39 7.17 44.05
C LEU A 159 33.76 6.48 42.74
N MET A 160 35.01 6.03 42.59
CA MET A 160 35.48 5.34 41.39
C MET A 160 34.81 3.96 41.24
N GLN A 161 34.52 3.24 42.34
CA GLN A 161 33.65 2.06 42.32
C GLN A 161 32.23 2.41 41.86
N GLY A 162 31.61 3.44 42.43
CA GLY A 162 30.28 3.90 42.02
C GLY A 162 30.21 4.38 40.56
N GLU A 163 31.26 5.05 40.06
CA GLU A 163 31.39 5.43 38.65
C GLU A 163 31.61 4.23 37.74
N LEU A 164 32.35 3.21 38.17
CA LEU A 164 32.50 1.96 37.43
C LEU A 164 31.19 1.17 37.34
N GLU A 165 30.44 1.04 38.44
CA GLU A 165 29.09 0.44 38.41
C GLU A 165 28.16 1.22 37.47
N ARG A 166 28.19 2.55 37.53
CA ARG A 166 27.40 3.43 36.66
C ARG A 166 27.84 3.37 35.20
N SER A 167 29.13 3.15 34.94
CA SER A 167 29.71 2.95 33.61
C SER A 167 29.32 1.59 33.02
N VAL A 168 29.33 0.52 33.82
CA VAL A 168 28.82 -0.81 33.43
C VAL A 168 27.33 -0.73 33.11
N LEU A 169 26.52 -0.08 33.95
CA LEU A 169 25.09 0.13 33.68
C LEU A 169 24.86 0.93 32.38
N SER A 170 25.63 1.99 32.15
CA SER A 170 25.58 2.79 30.92
C SER A 170 25.99 1.98 29.69
N SER A 171 27.03 1.15 29.80
CA SER A 171 27.46 0.22 28.75
C SER A 171 26.39 -0.81 28.43
N GLN A 172 25.68 -1.32 29.44
CA GLN A 172 24.58 -2.26 29.25
C GLN A 172 23.40 -1.57 28.56
N MET A 173 23.01 -0.36 28.98
CA MET A 173 21.98 0.44 28.28
C MET A 173 22.36 0.76 26.83
N LEU A 174 23.65 1.03 26.54
CA LEU A 174 24.13 1.23 25.18
C LEU A 174 24.09 -0.06 24.35
N ALA A 175 24.41 -1.21 24.96
CA ALA A 175 24.28 -2.52 24.32
C ALA A 175 22.80 -2.85 24.00
N ASP A 176 21.88 -2.62 24.95
CA ASP A 176 20.44 -2.83 24.78
C ASP A 176 19.85 -1.88 23.73
N SER A 177 20.27 -0.61 23.73
CA SER A 177 19.90 0.37 22.68
C SER A 177 20.43 -0.06 21.30
N THR A 178 21.65 -0.60 21.24
CA THR A 178 22.23 -1.14 19.99
C THR A 178 21.50 -2.39 19.52
N ALA A 179 21.11 -3.29 20.43
CA ALA A 179 20.30 -4.47 20.12
C ALA A 179 18.90 -4.06 19.61
N THR A 180 18.28 -3.08 20.24
CA THR A 180 17.01 -2.50 19.83
C THR A 180 17.11 -1.86 18.43
N LEU A 181 18.17 -1.10 18.15
CA LEU A 181 18.42 -0.52 16.82
C LEU A 181 18.67 -1.60 15.76
N ARG A 182 19.37 -2.70 16.09
CA ARG A 182 19.52 -3.84 15.17
C ARG A 182 18.18 -4.53 14.89
N SER A 183 17.34 -4.72 15.90
CA SER A 183 15.99 -5.26 15.71
C SER A 183 15.10 -4.33 14.90
N ALA A 184 15.22 -3.01 15.09
CA ALA A 184 14.51 -2.03 14.27
C ALA A 184 14.98 -2.09 12.81
N SER A 185 16.30 -2.17 12.56
CA SER A 185 16.87 -2.34 11.22
C SER A 185 16.33 -3.60 10.55
N SER A 186 16.38 -4.77 11.20
CA SER A 186 15.89 -6.01 10.60
C SER A 186 14.40 -5.97 10.29
N THR A 187 13.57 -5.35 11.15
CA THR A 187 12.15 -5.14 10.82
C THR A 187 11.97 -4.22 9.61
N HIS A 188 12.76 -3.15 9.48
CA HIS A 188 12.72 -2.25 8.33
C HIS A 188 13.15 -2.95 7.03
N ASP A 189 14.16 -3.83 7.10
CA ASP A 189 14.61 -4.64 5.96
C ASP A 189 13.52 -5.62 5.52
N THR A 190 12.87 -6.33 6.46
CA THR A 190 11.74 -7.21 6.12
C THR A 190 10.55 -6.47 5.52
N LEU A 191 10.20 -5.28 6.04
CA LEU A 191 9.15 -4.44 5.47
C LEU A 191 9.51 -3.97 4.05
N THR A 192 10.77 -3.63 3.80
CA THR A 192 11.27 -3.26 2.47
C THR A 192 11.15 -4.44 1.50
N THR A 193 11.54 -5.65 1.91
CA THR A 193 11.37 -6.87 1.10
C THR A 193 9.89 -7.17 0.80
N VAL A 194 8.99 -7.02 1.78
CA VAL A 194 7.54 -7.19 1.56
C VAL A 194 6.99 -6.11 0.62
N MET A 195 7.49 -4.87 0.70
CA MET A 195 7.07 -3.79 -0.19
C MET A 195 7.57 -3.98 -1.63
N ASP A 196 8.79 -4.52 -1.81
CA ASP A 196 9.33 -4.81 -3.15
C ASP A 196 8.69 -6.05 -3.78
N THR A 197 8.41 -7.10 -3.01
CA THR A 197 7.59 -8.23 -3.50
C THR A 197 6.16 -7.79 -3.86
N SER A 198 5.56 -6.88 -3.09
CA SER A 198 4.28 -6.24 -3.43
C SER A 198 4.34 -5.47 -4.75
N LYS A 199 5.36 -4.62 -4.97
CA LYS A 199 5.58 -3.93 -6.26
C LYS A 199 5.76 -4.93 -7.41
N GLN A 200 6.51 -6.00 -7.19
CA GLN A 200 6.75 -7.03 -8.21
C GLN A 200 5.45 -7.77 -8.57
N LEU A 201 4.61 -8.10 -7.59
CA LEU A 201 3.28 -8.69 -7.81
C LEU A 201 2.37 -7.75 -8.59
N ILE A 202 2.30 -6.47 -8.20
CA ILE A 202 1.50 -5.43 -8.88
C ILE A 202 1.97 -5.28 -10.34
N THR A 203 3.29 -5.22 -10.56
CA THR A 203 3.89 -5.13 -11.91
C THR A 203 3.62 -6.38 -12.74
N ALA A 204 3.61 -7.57 -12.12
CA ALA A 204 3.27 -8.82 -12.79
C ALA A 204 1.79 -8.88 -13.18
N MET A 205 0.88 -8.41 -12.32
CA MET A 205 -0.54 -8.29 -12.63
C MET A 205 -0.80 -7.26 -13.72
N GLU A 206 -0.19 -6.08 -13.67
CA GLU A 206 -0.31 -5.06 -14.73
C GLU A 206 0.17 -5.60 -16.09
N LYS A 207 1.28 -6.35 -16.11
CA LYS A 207 1.78 -7.01 -17.33
C LYS A 207 0.85 -8.12 -17.82
N ALA A 208 0.22 -8.87 -16.93
CA ALA A 208 -0.78 -9.88 -17.29
C ALA A 208 -2.03 -9.24 -17.90
N ASP A 209 -2.57 -8.19 -17.28
CA ASP A 209 -3.70 -7.41 -17.81
C ASP A 209 -3.38 -6.74 -19.15
N TRP A 210 -2.14 -6.27 -19.33
CA TRP A 210 -1.69 -5.70 -20.61
C TRP A 210 -1.57 -6.76 -21.71
N LEU A 211 -1.06 -7.96 -21.38
CA LEU A 211 -1.02 -9.10 -22.30
C LEU A 211 -2.42 -9.63 -22.65
N ASP A 212 -3.35 -9.71 -21.70
CA ASP A 212 -4.73 -10.10 -21.99
C ASP A 212 -5.39 -9.11 -22.97
N ARG A 213 -5.24 -7.80 -22.72
CA ARG A 213 -5.71 -6.75 -23.64
C ARG A 213 -5.11 -6.87 -25.03
N ILE A 214 -3.81 -7.18 -25.16
CA ILE A 214 -3.17 -7.32 -26.48
C ILE A 214 -3.58 -8.62 -27.20
N LEU A 215 -3.87 -9.69 -26.47
CA LEU A 215 -4.44 -10.93 -27.03
C LEU A 215 -5.86 -10.71 -27.54
N VAL A 216 -6.72 -10.04 -26.76
CA VAL A 216 -8.09 -9.68 -27.19
C VAL A 216 -8.05 -8.77 -28.41
N PHE A 217 -7.17 -7.76 -28.43
CA PHE A 217 -7.00 -6.87 -29.58
C PHE A 217 -6.49 -7.63 -30.83
N SER A 218 -5.53 -8.53 -30.66
CA SER A 218 -5.00 -9.39 -31.73
C SER A 218 -6.08 -10.31 -32.31
N ALA A 219 -6.88 -10.95 -31.45
CA ALA A 219 -7.99 -11.81 -31.88
C ALA A 219 -9.07 -11.01 -32.64
N LEU A 220 -9.43 -9.82 -32.17
CA LEU A 220 -10.35 -8.92 -32.87
C LEU A 220 -9.79 -8.42 -34.20
N ALA A 221 -8.51 -8.07 -34.27
CA ALA A 221 -7.85 -7.65 -35.49
C ALA A 221 -7.80 -8.79 -36.53
N PHE A 222 -7.47 -10.01 -36.10
CA PHE A 222 -7.50 -11.20 -36.96
C PHE A 222 -8.92 -11.50 -37.46
N PHE A 223 -9.93 -11.45 -36.58
CA PHE A 223 -11.33 -11.61 -36.97
C PHE A 223 -11.76 -10.53 -37.99
N LEU A 224 -11.42 -9.27 -37.76
CA LEU A 224 -11.69 -8.18 -38.72
C LEU A 224 -10.99 -8.42 -40.06
N LEU A 225 -9.74 -8.89 -40.05
CA LEU A 225 -8.98 -9.20 -41.27
C LEU A 225 -9.65 -10.36 -42.04
N VAL A 226 -10.10 -11.40 -41.35
CA VAL A 226 -10.88 -12.50 -41.96
C VAL A 226 -12.22 -12.01 -42.51
N VAL A 227 -12.95 -11.16 -41.78
CA VAL A 227 -14.20 -10.55 -42.25
C VAL A 227 -13.96 -9.66 -43.46
N LEU A 228 -12.93 -8.81 -43.46
CA LEU A 228 -12.51 -8.01 -44.62
C LEU A 228 -12.06 -8.89 -45.78
N PHE A 229 -11.40 -10.03 -45.52
CA PHE A 229 -10.99 -10.96 -46.57
C PHE A 229 -12.21 -11.64 -47.20
N ILE A 230 -13.18 -12.10 -46.41
CA ILE A 230 -14.44 -12.66 -46.90
C ILE A 230 -15.26 -11.59 -47.63
N LEU A 231 -15.32 -10.35 -47.12
CA LEU A 231 -15.96 -9.23 -47.79
C LEU A 231 -15.24 -8.90 -49.09
N LYS A 232 -13.90 -8.85 -49.13
CA LYS A 232 -13.13 -8.69 -50.37
C LYS A 232 -13.47 -9.80 -51.34
N GLN A 233 -13.39 -11.08 -50.95
CA GLN A 233 -13.71 -12.21 -51.80
C GLN A 233 -15.15 -12.11 -52.35
N ARG A 234 -16.13 -11.76 -51.50
CA ARG A 234 -17.56 -11.77 -51.82
C ARG A 234 -18.01 -10.51 -52.57
N ILE A 235 -17.57 -9.32 -52.19
CA ILE A 235 -17.83 -8.06 -52.91
C ILE A 235 -17.01 -8.01 -54.20
N PHE A 236 -15.78 -8.54 -54.24
CA PHE A 236 -15.02 -8.55 -55.49
C PHE A 236 -15.58 -9.57 -56.47
N ASP A 237 -15.87 -10.81 -56.07
CA ASP A 237 -16.43 -11.81 -57.00
C ASP A 237 -17.90 -11.51 -57.37
N ARG A 238 -18.77 -11.23 -56.38
CA ARG A 238 -20.19 -10.92 -56.67
C ARG A 238 -20.37 -9.50 -57.22
N GLY A 239 -19.57 -8.54 -56.78
CA GLY A 239 -19.58 -7.16 -57.29
C GLY A 239 -18.90 -7.01 -58.64
N MET A 240 -17.85 -7.77 -58.99
CA MET A 240 -17.42 -7.87 -60.39
C MET A 240 -18.49 -8.54 -61.25
N ARG A 241 -19.16 -9.60 -60.79
CA ARG A 241 -20.26 -10.19 -61.58
C ARG A 241 -21.41 -9.21 -61.78
N PHE A 242 -21.80 -8.46 -60.75
CA PHE A 242 -22.80 -7.40 -60.87
C PHE A 242 -22.32 -6.25 -61.77
N ALA A 243 -21.09 -5.76 -61.59
CA ALA A 243 -20.53 -4.69 -62.42
C ALA A 243 -20.35 -5.14 -63.88
N PHE A 244 -19.91 -6.36 -64.14
CA PHE A 244 -19.76 -6.94 -65.48
C PHE A 244 -21.10 -7.27 -66.14
N TRP A 245 -22.12 -7.61 -65.35
CA TRP A 245 -23.51 -7.72 -65.81
C TRP A 245 -24.12 -6.35 -66.10
N TRP A 246 -23.81 -5.32 -65.29
CA TRP A 246 -24.23 -3.94 -65.52
C TRP A 246 -23.49 -3.29 -66.70
N THR A 247 -22.19 -3.50 -66.90
CA THR A 247 -21.47 -3.02 -68.09
C THR A 247 -21.85 -3.79 -69.36
N ARG A 248 -22.36 -5.03 -69.23
CA ARG A 248 -23.04 -5.73 -70.32
C ARG A 248 -24.43 -5.14 -70.63
N PHE A 249 -25.06 -4.45 -69.68
CA PHE A 249 -26.38 -3.81 -69.82
C PHE A 249 -26.31 -2.30 -70.10
N ILE A 250 -25.13 -1.68 -69.92
CA ILE A 250 -24.80 -0.38 -70.49
C ILE A 250 -24.57 -0.61 -72.00
N PRO A 251 -25.35 0.03 -72.90
CA PRO A 251 -25.04 0.02 -74.31
C PRO A 251 -23.67 0.63 -74.55
N ASP A 252 -22.88 0.02 -75.43
CA ASP A 252 -21.61 0.57 -75.87
C ASP A 252 -21.84 1.86 -76.67
N PHE A 253 -21.84 3.00 -75.98
CA PHE A 253 -21.75 4.33 -76.60
C PHE A 253 -20.30 4.64 -77.02
N SER A 254 -19.69 3.72 -77.78
CA SER A 254 -18.48 3.97 -78.58
C SER A 254 -18.80 4.72 -79.89
N GLY A 255 -20.07 5.03 -80.14
CA GLY A 255 -20.55 5.78 -81.31
C GLY A 255 -20.43 7.31 -81.19
N ASP A 256 -19.30 7.85 -80.72
CA ASP A 256 -19.08 9.31 -80.63
C ASP A 256 -17.96 9.85 -81.56
N ASP A 257 -17.40 8.99 -82.43
CA ASP A 257 -16.45 9.40 -83.48
C ASP A 257 -17.07 10.36 -84.53
N GLN A 258 -18.41 10.33 -84.69
CA GLN A 258 -19.12 11.18 -85.66
C GLN A 258 -19.51 12.56 -85.12
N LEU A 259 -19.59 12.78 -83.80
CA LEU A 259 -19.95 14.09 -83.23
C LEU A 259 -18.71 14.98 -83.03
N LEU A 260 -17.56 14.40 -82.70
CA LEU A 260 -16.28 15.11 -82.63
C LEU A 260 -15.69 15.48 -84.01
N SER A 261 -16.21 14.90 -85.10
CA SER A 261 -15.75 15.18 -86.47
C SER A 261 -16.40 16.41 -87.13
N MET A 262 -17.43 17.03 -86.51
CA MET A 262 -18.17 18.16 -87.11
C MET A 262 -18.15 19.46 -86.30
N GLU A 263 -17.71 19.47 -85.03
CA GLU A 263 -17.43 20.72 -84.28
C GLU A 263 -15.93 21.09 -84.21
N LYS A 264 -15.16 20.68 -85.22
CA LYS A 264 -13.87 21.32 -85.54
C LYS A 264 -14.12 22.64 -86.29
N GLY A 265 -14.90 23.55 -85.67
CA GLY A 265 -15.62 24.62 -86.40
C GLY A 265 -15.74 26.00 -85.73
N SER A 266 -15.48 26.16 -84.42
CA SER A 266 -15.26 27.47 -83.80
C SER A 266 -14.52 27.32 -82.47
N ALA A 267 -13.20 27.51 -82.47
CA ALA A 267 -12.60 28.80 -82.14
C ALA A 267 -12.76 29.21 -80.65
N THR A 268 -12.11 28.44 -79.78
CA THR A 268 -10.94 28.94 -79.04
C THR A 268 -10.98 30.41 -78.61
N ALA A 269 -11.50 30.67 -77.41
CA ALA A 269 -11.20 31.91 -76.68
C ALA A 269 -11.25 31.68 -75.16
N LEU A 270 -10.07 31.78 -74.52
CA LEU A 270 -9.84 31.93 -73.07
C LEU A 270 -10.23 30.72 -72.18
N SER A 271 -9.35 30.15 -71.34
CA SER A 271 -7.91 30.34 -71.18
C SER A 271 -7.30 29.09 -70.57
N SER A 272 -6.18 28.63 -71.14
CA SER A 272 -5.16 27.91 -70.38
C SER A 272 -4.31 28.89 -69.56
N THR A 273 -3.40 28.34 -68.76
CA THR A 273 -2.16 28.98 -68.26
C THR A 273 -2.27 29.72 -66.90
N ILE A 274 -1.20 29.56 -66.11
CA ILE A 274 -0.88 30.21 -64.82
C ILE A 274 -1.71 29.68 -63.62
N ALA A 275 -1.10 29.25 -62.51
CA ALA A 275 0.25 28.74 -62.28
C ALA A 275 0.29 27.94 -60.96
N THR A 276 1.24 27.01 -60.93
CA THR A 276 2.11 26.68 -59.79
C THR A 276 2.03 27.61 -58.56
N SER A 277 1.48 27.09 -57.47
CA SER A 277 2.11 27.12 -56.13
C SER A 277 1.36 26.08 -55.27
N VAL A 278 1.98 24.97 -54.88
CA VAL A 278 2.83 24.83 -53.67
C VAL A 278 2.15 25.40 -52.42
N THR A 279 2.12 24.71 -51.28
CA THR A 279 3.19 23.83 -50.78
C THR A 279 2.68 22.80 -49.77
N SER A 280 3.30 21.61 -49.80
CA SER A 280 3.72 20.78 -48.64
C SER A 280 2.68 20.19 -47.68
N ALA A 281 2.88 19.00 -47.11
CA ALA A 281 3.96 17.99 -47.21
C ALA A 281 3.44 16.67 -46.61
N ALA A 282 4.03 15.50 -46.85
CA ALA A 282 4.93 15.06 -47.92
C ALA A 282 4.87 13.51 -47.98
N SER A 283 5.00 12.95 -49.18
CA SER A 283 5.41 11.56 -49.37
C SER A 283 6.94 11.44 -49.25
N ILE A 284 7.46 10.37 -48.65
CA ILE A 284 8.59 9.61 -49.22
C ILE A 284 8.79 8.25 -48.51
N LEU A 285 8.89 7.20 -49.34
CA LEU A 285 9.94 6.17 -49.43
C LEU A 285 10.42 5.49 -48.12
N ALA A 286 10.20 4.19 -47.89
CA ALA A 286 10.55 2.98 -48.66
C ALA A 286 11.96 2.40 -48.39
N SER A 287 11.97 1.24 -47.74
CA SER A 287 12.95 0.18 -47.97
C SER A 287 12.36 -1.21 -47.70
N SER A 288 12.63 -2.13 -48.63
CA SER A 288 12.62 -3.61 -48.53
C SER A 288 11.40 -4.37 -47.95
N SER A 289 10.73 -5.08 -48.87
CA SER A 289 10.38 -6.51 -48.80
C SER A 289 11.05 -7.18 -50.02
N PRO A 290 11.22 -8.53 -50.17
CA PRO A 290 10.89 -9.67 -49.29
C PRO A 290 12.10 -10.60 -48.98
N VAL A 291 11.88 -11.73 -48.29
CA VAL A 291 12.35 -13.12 -48.62
C VAL A 291 12.27 -14.06 -47.38
N GLU A 292 11.71 -15.26 -47.60
CA GLU A 292 11.77 -16.53 -46.82
C GLU A 292 11.55 -16.61 -45.28
N PRO A 293 10.66 -17.53 -44.84
CA PRO A 293 10.78 -18.22 -43.56
C PRO A 293 11.54 -19.56 -43.73
N SER A 294 12.84 -19.56 -43.50
CA SER A 294 13.66 -20.78 -43.44
C SER A 294 13.86 -21.25 -41.99
N VAL A 295 13.49 -22.51 -41.75
CA VAL A 295 13.62 -23.28 -40.50
C VAL A 295 14.98 -23.15 -39.80
N VAL A 296 14.99 -22.79 -38.50
CA VAL A 296 16.07 -23.17 -37.56
C VAL A 296 15.51 -23.51 -36.17
N SER A 297 15.57 -24.81 -35.88
CA SER A 297 15.76 -25.50 -34.59
C SER A 297 15.52 -24.79 -33.25
N GLU A 298 14.46 -25.26 -32.59
CA GLU A 298 14.23 -25.27 -31.15
C GLU A 298 15.25 -26.18 -30.42
N SER A 299 16.48 -25.70 -30.14
CA SER A 299 17.48 -26.39 -29.30
C SER A 299 18.65 -25.48 -28.87
N THR A 300 18.46 -24.61 -27.88
CA THR A 300 19.60 -23.92 -27.21
C THR A 300 19.31 -23.30 -25.82
N LEU A 301 18.21 -23.64 -25.15
CA LEU A 301 17.83 -23.04 -23.85
C LEU A 301 17.87 -24.00 -22.64
N ILE A 302 18.36 -25.23 -22.81
CA ILE A 302 18.39 -26.24 -21.73
C ILE A 302 19.75 -26.28 -21.01
N GLU A 303 20.82 -25.77 -21.62
CA GLU A 303 22.20 -25.90 -21.08
C GLU A 303 22.56 -24.87 -19.99
N VAL A 304 21.78 -23.79 -19.83
CA VAL A 304 22.03 -22.74 -18.82
C VAL A 304 21.31 -23.01 -17.47
N VAL A 305 20.43 -24.00 -17.41
CA VAL A 305 19.62 -24.33 -16.21
C VAL A 305 20.27 -25.43 -15.34
N SER A 306 21.20 -26.21 -15.89
CA SER A 306 21.83 -27.34 -15.16
C SER A 306 22.95 -26.93 -14.19
N ASP A 307 23.58 -25.77 -14.38
CA ASP A 307 24.80 -25.37 -13.65
C ASP A 307 24.53 -24.56 -12.36
N ILE A 308 23.25 -24.42 -11.97
CA ILE A 308 22.83 -23.63 -10.79
C ILE A 308 22.28 -24.52 -9.65
N ILE A 309 22.01 -25.80 -9.93
CA ILE A 309 21.38 -26.71 -8.95
C ILE A 309 22.41 -27.39 -8.02
N ASP A 310 23.68 -27.52 -8.43
CA ASP A 310 24.71 -28.34 -7.75
C ASP A 310 25.45 -27.64 -6.58
N VAL A 311 24.94 -26.49 -6.09
CA VAL A 311 25.59 -25.70 -5.01
C VAL A 311 24.76 -25.65 -3.71
N THR A 312 23.59 -26.31 -3.65
CA THR A 312 22.66 -26.17 -2.50
C THR A 312 22.54 -27.41 -1.61
N ASP A 313 23.22 -28.53 -1.92
CA ASP A 313 23.18 -29.76 -1.11
C ASP A 313 24.50 -30.02 -0.37
N THR A 314 24.84 -29.18 0.61
CA THR A 314 25.69 -29.62 1.74
C THR A 314 25.47 -28.80 3.01
N SER A 315 25.51 -29.48 4.16
CA SER A 315 25.48 -28.95 5.54
C SER A 315 24.13 -28.47 6.12
N THR A 316 23.28 -29.44 6.47
CA THR A 316 22.47 -29.35 7.70
C THR A 316 22.38 -30.72 8.35
N THR A 317 23.11 -30.91 9.46
CA THR A 317 22.85 -31.96 10.45
C THR A 317 23.35 -31.48 11.82
N THR A 318 22.43 -31.41 12.77
CA THR A 318 22.63 -31.02 14.17
C THR A 318 23.29 -32.11 15.01
N PRO A 319 24.03 -31.75 16.06
CA PRO A 319 24.20 -32.58 17.25
C PRO A 319 23.38 -32.06 18.43
N ASP A 320 22.60 -32.94 19.03
CA ASP A 320 21.95 -32.79 20.34
C ASP A 320 22.90 -33.26 21.46
N PRO A 321 22.91 -32.61 22.65
CA PRO A 321 23.44 -33.22 23.85
C PRO A 321 22.40 -33.28 25.00
N THR A 322 21.74 -34.44 25.13
CA THR A 322 21.05 -34.81 26.37
C THR A 322 22.03 -34.97 27.53
N VAL A 323 21.75 -34.32 28.65
CA VAL A 323 22.53 -34.40 29.89
C VAL A 323 22.37 -35.77 30.56
N HIS A 324 23.48 -36.44 30.88
CA HIS A 324 23.53 -37.50 31.88
C HIS A 324 24.29 -37.02 33.12
N VAL A 325 23.67 -37.21 34.29
CA VAL A 325 24.26 -37.03 35.62
C VAL A 325 24.22 -38.38 36.31
N GLU A 326 25.36 -38.92 36.75
CA GLU A 326 25.50 -39.54 38.07
C GLU A 326 26.98 -39.82 38.43
N LEU A 327 27.25 -39.75 39.74
CA LEU A 327 28.44 -40.20 40.49
C LEU A 327 29.78 -39.46 40.24
#